data_AF-A0A8X6W2A8-F1
#
_entry.id   AF-A0A8X6W2A8-F1
#
_cell.length_a   1.000
_cell.length_b   1.000
_cell.length_c   1.000
_cell.angle_alpha   90.00
_cell.angle_beta   90.00
_cell.angle_gamma   90.00
#
_symmetry.space_group_name_H-M   'P 1'
#
loop_
_entity.id
_entity.type
_entity.pdbx_description
1 polymer ?
#
loop_
_entity_poly.entity_id
_entity_poly.type
_entity_poly.pdbx_seq_one_letter_code
_entity_poly.pdbx_strand_id
1 'polypeptide(L)'
;MRVNQTLVAKLRCKVNLTTKTPWTKLLEQVTYGYNNSPHDVTGFPPACLMFGTLPYDSPLPNQVKLNYPPIQQARQIAVNRTIKHHKINKQRKEIVYCEKDFTLGMNKSQLHWAAVLNYYSSDANETNKAAPVPRSSEMTTS
;
A
#
# COMPACT_ATOMS: atom_id res chain seq x y z
N MET A 1 16.56 -5.20 4.68
CA MET A 1 15.71 -4.30 5.49
C MET A 1 15.28 -3.09 4.65
N ARG A 2 13.98 -2.86 4.47
CA ARG A 2 13.43 -1.82 3.57
C ARG A 2 13.43 -0.42 4.18
N VAL A 3 13.30 -0.31 5.50
CA VAL A 3 13.25 0.97 6.23
C VAL A 3 14.54 1.77 6.06
N ASN A 4 15.69 1.15 6.31
CA ASN A 4 16.99 1.82 6.19
C ASN A 4 17.23 2.33 4.77
N GLN A 5 16.79 1.60 3.76
CA GLN A 5 16.87 2.04 2.36
C GLN A 5 16.05 3.31 2.14
N THR A 6 14.81 3.36 2.63
CA THR A 6 13.96 4.55 2.54
C THR A 6 14.54 5.75 3.30
N LEU A 7 15.06 5.55 4.51
CA LEU A 7 15.67 6.62 5.30
C LEU A 7 16.92 7.19 4.63
N VAL A 8 17.81 6.31 4.16
CA VAL A 8 19.04 6.74 3.45
C VAL A 8 18.70 7.45 2.15
N ALA A 9 17.70 6.99 1.38
CA ALA A 9 17.25 7.66 0.18
C ALA A 9 16.75 9.09 0.47
N LYS A 10 15.86 9.24 1.47
CA LYS A 10 15.35 10.55 1.91
C LYS A 10 16.46 11.47 2.42
N LEU A 11 17.43 10.92 3.15
CA LEU A 11 18.58 11.66 3.66
C LEU A 11 19.46 12.18 2.51
N ARG A 12 19.79 11.33 1.53
CA ARG A 12 20.54 11.73 0.33
C ARG A 12 19.84 12.87 -0.41
N CYS A 13 18.52 12.77 -0.60
CA CYS A 13 17.74 13.84 -1.21
C CYS A 13 17.85 15.15 -0.41
N LYS A 14 17.70 15.12 0.91
CA LYS A 14 17.83 16.33 1.74
C LYS A 14 19.24 16.92 1.73
N VAL A 15 20.28 16.09 1.82
CA VAL A 15 21.67 16.54 1.76
C VAL A 15 21.96 17.27 0.44
N ASN A 16 21.43 16.77 -0.68
CA ASN A 16 21.59 17.43 -1.98
C ASN A 16 20.84 18.76 -2.09
N LEU A 17 19.77 18.96 -1.32
CA LEU A 17 18.97 20.19 -1.32
C LEU A 17 19.52 21.26 -0.36
N THR A 18 20.28 20.87 0.67
CA THR A 18 20.75 21.78 1.72
C THR A 18 22.25 21.66 1.94
N THR A 19 22.99 22.74 1.76
CA THR A 19 24.46 22.75 1.90
C THR A 19 24.96 23.14 3.30
N LYS A 20 24.10 23.74 4.13
CA LYS A 20 24.50 24.35 5.42
C LYS A 20 24.05 23.58 6.67
N THR A 21 23.19 22.58 6.51
CA THR A 21 22.63 21.83 7.65
C THR A 21 23.45 20.56 7.90
N PRO A 22 23.94 20.32 9.14
CA PRO A 22 24.66 19.10 9.46
C PRO A 22 23.76 17.87 9.26
N TRP A 23 24.35 16.77 8.78
CA TRP A 23 23.60 15.56 8.43
C TRP A 23 22.81 14.96 9.60
N THR A 24 23.25 15.16 10.84
CA THR A 24 22.57 14.71 12.06
C THR A 24 21.21 15.40 12.23
N LYS A 25 21.14 16.72 11.94
CA LYS A 25 19.89 17.48 11.95
C LYS A 25 18.98 17.12 10.78
N LEU A 26 19.55 16.81 9.63
CA LEU A 26 18.77 16.29 8.51
C LEU A 26 18.18 14.90 8.82
N LEU A 27 18.93 14.03 9.49
CA LEU A 27 18.47 12.72 9.90
C LEU A 27 17.29 12.81 10.88
N GLU A 28 17.34 13.74 11.84
CA GLU A 28 16.23 14.04 12.75
C GLU A 28 14.96 14.39 11.95
N GLN A 29 15.08 15.28 10.96
CA GLN A 29 13.96 15.65 10.08
C GLN A 29 13.45 14.49 9.21
N VAL A 30 14.34 13.67 8.65
CA VAL A 30 13.96 12.50 7.83
C VAL A 30 13.19 11.50 8.67
N THR A 31 13.66 11.25 9.89
CA THR A 31 13.05 10.29 10.83
C THR A 31 11.69 10.80 11.28
N TYR A 32 11.60 12.07 11.65
CA TYR A 32 10.33 12.71 11.98
C TYR A 32 9.33 12.62 10.83
N GLY A 33 9.76 12.97 9.61
CA GLY A 33 8.92 12.89 8.42
C GLY A 33 8.49 11.45 8.11
N TYR A 34 9.37 10.47 8.28
CA TYR A 34 9.04 9.06 8.09
C TYR A 34 7.95 8.59 9.07
N ASN A 35 8.11 8.90 10.36
CA ASN A 35 7.17 8.47 11.40
C ASN A 35 5.77 9.10 11.27
N ASN A 36 5.68 10.28 10.65
CA ASN A 36 4.45 11.05 10.51
C ASN A 36 3.81 10.99 9.10
N SER A 37 4.48 10.39 8.12
CA SER A 37 3.91 10.21 6.78
C SER A 37 3.09 8.91 6.70
N PRO A 38 1.90 8.92 6.09
CA PRO A 38 1.20 7.69 5.72
C PRO A 38 2.07 6.81 4.80
N HIS A 39 2.11 5.50 5.06
CA HIS A 39 2.83 4.54 4.22
C HIS A 39 1.90 3.89 3.19
N ASP A 40 2.39 3.62 1.98
CA ASP A 40 1.57 3.09 0.87
C ASP A 40 0.80 1.80 1.21
N VAL A 41 1.42 0.89 1.97
CA VAL A 41 0.81 -0.41 2.30
C VAL A 41 -0.23 -0.28 3.40
N THR A 42 0.13 0.35 4.51
CA THR A 42 -0.75 0.43 5.68
C THR A 42 -1.78 1.55 5.53
N GLY A 43 -1.46 2.61 4.78
CA GLY A 43 -2.23 3.85 4.68
C GLY A 43 -2.17 4.71 5.94
N PHE A 44 -1.32 4.34 6.92
CA PHE A 44 -1.23 5.01 8.21
C PHE A 44 0.22 5.37 8.55
N PRO A 45 0.45 6.49 9.25
CA PRO A 45 1.76 6.81 9.80
C PRO A 45 2.19 5.82 10.88
N PRO A 46 3.49 5.46 10.96
CA PRO A 46 4.01 4.62 12.04
C PRO A 46 3.71 5.14 13.44
N ALA A 47 3.88 6.46 13.67
CA ALA A 47 3.61 7.07 14.98
C ALA A 47 2.14 6.94 15.38
N CYS A 48 1.22 7.08 14.42
CA CYS A 48 -0.22 6.90 14.65
C CYS A 48 -0.55 5.47 15.08
N LEU A 49 0.06 4.45 14.46
CA LEU A 49 -0.19 3.05 14.82
C LEU A 49 0.41 2.68 16.18
N MET A 50 1.55 3.26 16.54
CA MET A 50 2.26 2.97 17.78
C MET A 50 1.65 3.72 18.98
N PHE A 51 1.44 5.03 18.85
CA PHE A 51 1.07 5.92 19.95
C PHE A 51 -0.35 6.51 19.84
N GLY A 52 -1.02 6.36 18.70
CA GLY A 52 -2.32 6.99 18.47
C GLY A 52 -2.26 8.50 18.22
N THR A 53 -1.05 9.06 18.07
CA THR A 53 -0.84 10.48 17.80
C THR A 53 -1.09 10.78 16.33
N LEU A 54 -1.92 11.79 16.05
CA LEU A 54 -2.11 12.28 14.70
C LEU A 54 -0.87 13.09 14.27
N PRO A 55 -0.40 12.92 13.03
CA PRO A 55 0.82 13.57 12.55
C PRO A 55 0.67 15.08 12.30
N TYR A 56 -0.55 15.55 12.06
CA TYR A 56 -0.86 16.93 11.72
C TYR A 56 -2.18 17.34 12.35
N ASP A 57 -2.21 18.54 12.90
CA ASP A 57 -3.46 19.20 13.26
C ASP A 57 -4.24 19.49 11.98
N SER A 58 -5.52 19.13 11.94
CA SER A 58 -6.33 19.49 10.77
C SER A 58 -6.46 21.00 10.72
N PRO A 59 -6.28 21.63 9.55
CA PRO A 59 -6.47 23.07 9.38
C PRO A 59 -7.92 23.49 9.65
N LEU A 60 -8.84 22.54 9.79
CA LEU A 60 -10.25 22.77 10.06
C LEU A 60 -10.59 22.34 11.51
N PRO A 61 -10.98 23.28 12.39
CA PRO A 61 -11.13 23.05 13.83
C PRO A 61 -12.12 21.94 14.20
N ASN A 62 -13.07 21.61 13.31
CA ASN A 62 -14.15 20.65 13.57
C ASN A 62 -14.00 19.32 12.79
N GLN A 63 -12.94 19.14 12.00
CA GLN A 63 -12.76 17.96 11.13
C GLN A 63 -11.55 17.08 11.47
N VAL A 64 -10.74 17.48 12.47
CA VAL A 64 -9.47 16.81 12.83
C VAL A 64 -9.65 15.32 13.17
N LYS A 65 -10.80 14.94 13.75
CA LYS A 65 -11.08 13.58 14.21
C LYS A 65 -11.69 12.65 13.15
N LEU A 66 -12.03 13.14 11.95
CA LEU A 66 -12.86 12.37 11.00
C LEU A 66 -12.06 11.48 10.02
N ASN A 67 -10.77 11.75 9.80
CA ASN A 67 -10.03 11.04 8.73
C ASN A 67 -9.28 9.79 9.20
N TYR A 68 -9.12 9.59 10.51
CA TYR A 68 -8.46 8.40 11.04
C TYR A 68 -9.42 7.62 11.95
N PRO A 69 -9.60 6.31 11.70
CA PRO A 69 -10.40 5.48 12.59
C PRO A 69 -9.70 5.37 13.96
N PRO A 70 -10.43 4.97 15.01
CA PRO A 70 -9.85 4.66 16.32
C PRO A 70 -8.62 3.75 16.20
N ILE A 71 -7.62 3.94 17.05
CA ILE A 71 -6.31 3.28 16.96
C ILE A 71 -6.40 1.76 16.77
N GLN A 72 -7.33 1.09 17.46
CA GLN A 72 -7.53 -0.35 17.37
C GLN A 72 -8.02 -0.77 15.98
N GLN A 73 -8.96 -0.02 15.41
CA GLN A 73 -9.45 -0.25 14.06
C GLN A 73 -8.36 0.06 13.02
N ALA A 74 -7.59 1.14 13.21
CA ALA A 74 -6.46 1.48 12.35
C ALA A 74 -5.42 0.34 12.31
N ARG A 75 -5.11 -0.25 13.47
CA ARG A 75 -4.20 -1.41 13.58
C ARG A 75 -4.74 -2.64 12.85
N GLN A 76 -6.02 -2.97 13.02
CA GLN A 76 -6.65 -4.09 12.30
C GLN A 76 -6.60 -3.89 10.79
N ILE A 77 -6.94 -2.69 10.30
CA ILE A 77 -6.87 -2.33 8.88
C ILE A 77 -5.43 -2.45 8.37
N ALA A 78 -4.46 -1.92 9.11
CA ALA A 78 -3.04 -1.98 8.74
C ALA A 78 -2.54 -3.44 8.63
N VAL A 79 -2.92 -4.31 9.57
CA VAL A 79 -2.60 -5.74 9.55
C VAL A 79 -3.20 -6.40 8.32
N ASN A 80 -4.50 -6.22 8.07
CA ASN A 80 -5.19 -6.82 6.92
C ASN A 80 -4.57 -6.37 5.59
N ARG A 81 -4.26 -5.08 5.44
CA ARG A 81 -3.56 -4.55 4.26
C ARG A 81 -2.17 -5.14 4.09
N THR A 82 -1.42 -5.29 5.19
CA THR A 82 -0.08 -5.87 5.19
C THR A 82 -0.11 -7.34 4.77
N ILE A 83 -1.05 -8.13 5.30
CA ILE A 83 -1.25 -9.54 4.93
C ILE A 83 -1.59 -9.64 3.44
N LYS A 84 -2.56 -8.86 2.96
CA LYS A 84 -2.95 -8.84 1.54
C LYS A 84 -1.77 -8.49 0.64
N HIS A 85 -1.05 -7.42 0.95
CA HIS A 85 0.12 -6.98 0.20
C HIS A 85 1.25 -8.01 0.22
N HIS A 86 1.48 -8.67 1.37
CA HIS A 86 2.46 -9.74 1.49
C HIS A 86 2.09 -10.95 0.62
N LYS A 87 0.82 -11.38 0.63
CA LYS A 87 0.31 -12.47 -0.21
C LYS A 87 0.55 -12.19 -1.70
N ILE A 88 0.16 -11.00 -2.16
CA ILE A 88 0.37 -10.56 -3.55
C ILE A 88 1.85 -10.56 -3.92
N ASN A 89 2.72 -10.02 -3.05
CA ASN A 89 4.15 -9.96 -3.34
C ASN A 89 4.83 -11.33 -3.29
N LYS A 90 4.38 -12.24 -2.42
CA LYS A 90 4.86 -13.62 -2.39
C LYS A 90 4.53 -14.32 -3.71
N GLN A 91 3.28 -14.22 -4.17
CA GLN A 91 2.84 -14.80 -5.44
C GLN A 91 3.57 -14.21 -6.65
N ARG A 92 3.74 -12.88 -6.71
CA ARG A 92 4.54 -12.23 -7.77
C ARG A 92 5.97 -12.77 -7.83
N LYS A 93 6.59 -12.96 -6.65
CA LYS A 93 7.92 -13.56 -6.57
C LYS A 93 7.88 -14.99 -7.07
N GLU A 94 6.95 -15.81 -6.61
CA GLU A 94 6.79 -17.20 -7.03
C GLU A 94 6.63 -17.33 -8.55
N ILE A 95 5.79 -16.50 -9.19
CA ILE A 95 5.65 -16.46 -10.66
C ILE A 95 6.99 -16.17 -11.34
N VAL A 96 7.71 -15.15 -10.88
CA VAL A 96 9.04 -14.77 -11.42
C VAL A 96 10.09 -15.86 -11.17
N TYR A 97 9.98 -16.65 -10.10
CA TYR A 97 10.87 -17.77 -9.83
C TYR A 97 10.50 -19.00 -10.67
N CYS A 98 9.22 -19.31 -10.89
CA CYS A 98 8.78 -20.39 -11.78
C CYS A 98 9.17 -20.13 -13.25
N GLU A 99 9.26 -18.86 -13.69
CA GLU A 99 9.76 -18.50 -15.03
C GLU A 99 11.25 -18.86 -15.24
N LYS A 100 12.00 -19.13 -14.17
CA LYS A 100 13.42 -19.53 -14.26
C LYS A 100 13.59 -21.02 -14.57
N ASP A 101 12.53 -21.81 -14.47
CA ASP A 101 12.50 -23.19 -14.93
C ASP A 101 12.24 -23.20 -16.44
N PHE A 102 13.34 -23.05 -17.16
CA PHE A 102 13.58 -23.28 -18.59
C PHE A 102 12.38 -23.85 -19.40
N THR A 103 11.68 -23.00 -20.18
CA THR A 103 10.76 -23.46 -21.23
C THR A 103 11.24 -23.04 -22.61
N LEU A 104 11.56 -24.04 -23.44
CA LEU A 104 11.82 -23.90 -24.87
C LEU A 104 10.56 -23.35 -25.57
N GLY A 105 10.63 -22.14 -26.14
CA GLY A 105 9.72 -21.71 -27.21
C GLY A 105 8.66 -20.65 -26.92
N MET A 106 8.49 -20.15 -25.68
CA MET A 106 7.60 -19.00 -25.40
C MET A 106 8.39 -17.77 -24.94
N ASN A 107 8.06 -16.59 -25.45
CA ASN A 107 8.74 -15.36 -25.05
C ASN A 107 8.24 -14.85 -23.67
N LYS A 108 9.14 -14.24 -22.90
CA LYS A 108 8.92 -13.80 -21.51
C LYS A 108 7.68 -12.91 -21.33
N SER A 109 7.40 -12.07 -22.32
CA SER A 109 6.23 -11.19 -22.30
C SER A 109 4.90 -11.94 -22.33
N GLN A 110 4.80 -13.03 -23.11
CA GLN A 110 3.56 -13.78 -23.27
C GLN A 110 3.21 -14.58 -22.00
N LEU A 111 4.21 -15.19 -21.35
CA LEU A 111 4.02 -15.93 -20.10
C LEU A 111 3.63 -14.99 -18.95
N HIS A 112 4.26 -13.82 -18.84
CA HIS A 112 3.94 -12.84 -17.81
C HIS A 112 2.50 -12.31 -17.94
N TRP A 113 2.06 -11.92 -19.14
CA TRP A 113 0.69 -11.46 -19.35
C TRP A 113 -0.34 -12.58 -19.14
N ALA A 114 -0.06 -13.82 -19.55
CA ALA A 114 -0.95 -14.96 -19.30
C ALA A 114 -1.11 -15.24 -17.79
N ALA A 115 -0.02 -15.21 -17.03
CA ALA A 115 -0.07 -15.38 -15.58
C ALA A 115 -0.82 -14.25 -14.87
N VAL A 116 -0.61 -12.99 -15.31
CA VAL A 116 -1.32 -11.82 -14.80
C VAL A 116 -2.82 -11.88 -15.14
N LEU A 117 -3.20 -12.30 -16.35
CA LEU A 117 -4.60 -12.43 -16.76
C LEU A 117 -5.34 -13.51 -15.97
N ASN A 118 -4.74 -14.69 -15.78
CA ASN A 118 -5.32 -15.76 -14.97
C ASN A 118 -5.54 -15.34 -13.50
N TYR A 119 -4.68 -14.46 -12.99
CA TYR A 119 -4.81 -13.89 -11.64
C TYR A 119 -6.04 -12.98 -11.52
N TYR A 120 -6.23 -12.02 -12.44
CA TYR A 120 -7.41 -11.14 -12.42
C TYR A 120 -8.72 -11.90 -12.62
N SER A 121 -8.72 -13.00 -13.39
CA SER A 121 -9.87 -13.89 -13.54
C SER A 121 -10.19 -14.70 -12.28
N SER A 122 -9.21 -15.01 -11.43
CA SER A 122 -9.42 -15.72 -10.16
C SER A 122 -9.96 -14.81 -9.06
N ASP A 123 -9.47 -13.57 -8.95
CA ASP A 123 -9.98 -12.55 -8.01
C ASP A 123 -11.45 -12.16 -8.34
N ALA A 124 -11.83 -12.13 -9.63
CA ALA A 124 -13.21 -11.84 -10.06
C ALA A 124 -14.22 -12.94 -9.65
N ASN A 125 -13.77 -14.18 -9.50
CA ASN A 125 -14.62 -15.29 -9.04
C ASN A 125 -14.80 -15.32 -7.51
N GLU A 126 -13.89 -14.70 -6.74
CA GLU A 126 -14.07 -14.55 -5.28
C GLU A 126 -15.10 -13.44 -4.93
N THR A 127 -15.26 -12.43 -5.79
CA THR A 127 -16.25 -11.36 -5.61
C THR A 127 -17.69 -11.74 -6.00
N ASN A 128 -17.90 -12.84 -6.71
CA ASN A 128 -19.24 -13.30 -7.16
C ASN A 128 -19.99 -14.18 -6.14
N LYS A 129 -19.51 -14.33 -4.90
CA LYS A 129 -20.23 -15.02 -3.81
C LYS A 129 -21.12 -14.11 -2.95
N ALA A 130 -21.17 -12.81 -3.23
CA ALA A 130 -22.19 -11.93 -2.68
C ALA A 130 -23.25 -11.65 -3.75
N ALA A 131 -24.33 -12.41 -3.74
CA ALA A 131 -25.45 -12.25 -4.67
C ALA A 131 -26.02 -10.83 -4.58
N PRO A 132 -26.12 -10.07 -5.70
CA PRO A 132 -26.92 -8.86 -5.73
C PRO A 132 -28.40 -9.23 -5.86
N VAL A 133 -29.23 -8.65 -5.00
CA VAL A 133 -30.70 -8.66 -5.08
C VAL A 133 -31.12 -8.16 -6.47
N PRO A 134 -32.06 -8.84 -7.17
CA PRO A 134 -32.44 -8.45 -8.53
C PRO A 134 -33.18 -7.11 -8.51
N ARG A 135 -32.64 -6.15 -9.28
CA ARG A 135 -33.30 -4.89 -9.61
C ARG A 135 -34.25 -5.16 -10.78
N SER A 136 -35.55 -5.08 -10.53
CA SER A 136 -36.62 -5.28 -11.50
C SER A 136 -36.43 -4.38 -12.73
N SER A 137 -36.40 -4.98 -13.92
CA SER A 137 -36.42 -4.31 -15.22
C SER A 137 -37.86 -4.01 -15.65
N GLU A 138 -38.09 -2.73 -15.97
CA GLU A 138 -38.90 -2.14 -17.05
C GLU A 138 -40.21 -2.81 -17.48
N MET A 139 -41.28 -2.01 -17.58
CA MET A 139 -42.25 -2.17 -18.66
C MET A 139 -42.87 -0.80 -19.04
N THR A 140 -42.74 -0.49 -20.33
CA THR A 140 -43.26 0.66 -21.07
C THR A 140 -44.77 0.55 -21.35
N THR A 141 -45.33 1.69 -21.81
CA THR A 141 -46.63 1.91 -22.51
C THR A 141 -47.92 1.80 -21.71
N SER A 142 -48.63 2.92 -21.54
CA SER A 142 -49.62 3.45 -22.50
C SER A 142 -49.95 4.91 -22.21
#